data_AF-A0AAU6FAX7-F1
#
_entry.id   AF-A0AAU6FAX7-F1
#
_cell.length_a   1.000
_cell.length_b   1.000
_cell.length_c   1.000
_cell.angle_alpha   90.00
_cell.angle_beta   90.00
_cell.angle_gamma   90.00
#
_symmetry.space_group_name_H-M   'P 1'
#
loop_
_entity.id
_entity.type
_entity.pdbx_description
1 polymer ?
#
loop_
_entity_poly.entity_id
_entity_poly.type
_entity_poly.pdbx_seq_one_letter_code
_entity_poly.pdbx_strand_id
1 'polypeptide(L)'
;MSTLSEQTAVSPEWIVVDAVAAVEVHVDRSLESLINDSGVSGLPIGATFLSRYGEDMSRSWDARYEWLSDGFGVKVKGAKFQQDFHAVIECRNAIVHGSGNLTKRQRSSFGKFIQLRKQMESVLNVRVHGTEVSFSVDSARNALRVASAFVQCFDSAVHGVTNLDY
;
A
#
# COMPACT_ATOMS: atom_id res chain seq x y z
N MET A 1 -43.99 -6.89 -15.58
CA MET A 1 -43.20 -5.71 -15.19
C MET A 1 -42.29 -6.12 -14.04
N SER A 2 -41.14 -6.73 -14.36
CA SER A 2 -40.12 -7.09 -13.37
C SER A 2 -39.13 -5.93 -13.30
N THR A 3 -38.86 -5.46 -12.09
CA THR A 3 -38.12 -4.24 -11.77
C THR A 3 -36.67 -4.31 -12.25
N LEU A 4 -36.37 -3.54 -13.30
CA LEU A 4 -35.03 -3.11 -13.67
C LEU A 4 -34.49 -2.17 -12.57
N SER A 5 -33.69 -2.69 -11.63
CA SER A 5 -32.53 -1.98 -11.06
C SER A 5 -31.72 -2.87 -10.11
N GLU A 6 -31.17 -3.99 -10.60
CA GLU A 6 -29.94 -4.51 -9.98
C GLU A 6 -28.80 -3.59 -10.46
N GLN A 7 -28.65 -2.44 -9.82
CA GLN A 7 -27.38 -1.74 -9.86
C GLN A 7 -26.36 -2.70 -9.22
N THR A 8 -25.43 -3.21 -10.03
CA THR A 8 -24.30 -4.03 -9.60
C THR A 8 -23.47 -3.24 -8.60
N ALA A 9 -23.81 -3.36 -7.32
CA ALA A 9 -23.03 -2.77 -6.24
C ALA A 9 -21.64 -3.41 -6.25
N VAL A 10 -20.60 -2.59 -6.32
CA VAL A 10 -19.21 -3.07 -6.26
C VAL A 10 -18.97 -3.72 -4.90
N SER A 11 -18.39 -4.91 -4.91
CA SER A 11 -18.07 -5.64 -3.69
C SER A 11 -17.08 -4.85 -2.82
N PRO A 12 -17.27 -4.77 -1.49
CA PRO A 12 -16.34 -4.06 -0.60
C PRO A 12 -14.88 -4.50 -0.74
N GLU A 13 -14.63 -5.77 -1.02
CA GLU A 13 -13.32 -6.36 -1.26
C GLU A 13 -12.59 -5.65 -2.41
N TRP A 14 -13.29 -5.41 -3.52
CA TRP A 14 -12.69 -4.77 -4.70
C TRP A 14 -12.33 -3.31 -4.42
N ILE A 15 -13.09 -2.61 -3.58
CA ILE A 15 -12.73 -1.26 -3.13
C ILE A 15 -11.43 -1.28 -2.32
N VAL A 16 -11.22 -2.30 -1.47
CA VAL A 16 -9.95 -2.46 -0.73
C VAL A 16 -8.78 -2.71 -1.69
N VAL A 17 -8.98 -3.55 -2.71
CA VAL A 17 -7.97 -3.82 -3.74
C VAL A 17 -7.61 -2.54 -4.50
N ASP A 18 -8.62 -1.81 -4.97
CA ASP A 18 -8.43 -0.58 -5.75
C ASP A 18 -7.77 0.53 -4.93
N ALA A 19 -8.13 0.65 -3.64
CA ALA A 19 -7.49 1.62 -2.74
C ALA A 19 -5.98 1.37 -2.64
N VAL A 20 -5.54 0.11 -2.52
CA VAL A 20 -4.11 -0.22 -2.48
C VAL A 20 -3.46 0.06 -3.84
N ALA A 21 -4.07 -0.38 -4.94
CA ALA A 21 -3.52 -0.17 -6.28
C ALA A 21 -3.35 1.31 -6.63
N ALA A 22 -4.31 2.17 -6.25
CA ALA A 22 -4.21 3.60 -6.44
C ALA A 22 -3.03 4.22 -5.67
N VAL A 23 -2.80 3.79 -4.44
CA VAL A 23 -1.65 4.25 -3.64
C VAL A 23 -0.32 3.70 -4.17
N GLU A 24 -0.30 2.45 -4.66
CA GLU A 24 0.89 1.87 -5.33
C GLU A 24 1.31 2.75 -6.52
N VAL A 25 0.36 3.08 -7.40
CA VAL A 25 0.60 3.95 -8.56
C VAL A 25 1.07 5.35 -8.12
N HIS A 26 0.49 5.90 -7.06
CA HIS A 26 0.90 7.20 -6.54
C HIS A 26 2.35 7.20 -6.05
N VAL A 27 2.72 6.22 -5.21
CA VAL A 27 4.08 6.09 -4.68
C VAL A 27 5.09 5.86 -5.79
N ASP A 28 4.76 5.04 -6.79
CA ASP A 28 5.63 4.78 -7.94
C ASP A 28 5.91 6.08 -8.72
N ARG A 29 4.88 6.90 -8.98
CA ARG A 29 5.03 8.21 -9.63
C ARG A 29 5.84 9.20 -8.80
N SER A 30 5.65 9.23 -7.48
CA SER A 30 6.45 10.09 -6.61
C SER A 30 7.92 9.71 -6.61
N LEU A 31 8.22 8.40 -6.60
CA LEU A 31 9.58 7.89 -6.74
C LEU A 31 10.20 8.26 -8.10
N GLU A 32 9.45 8.08 -9.19
CA GLU A 32 9.89 8.51 -10.53
C GLU A 32 10.19 10.01 -10.57
N SER A 33 9.36 10.86 -9.95
CA SER A 33 9.62 12.30 -9.84
C SER A 33 10.92 12.58 -9.09
N LEU A 34 11.11 11.98 -7.91
CA LEU A 34 12.33 12.16 -7.12
C LEU A 34 13.60 11.73 -7.89
N ILE A 35 13.52 10.61 -8.61
CA ILE A 35 14.60 10.14 -9.47
C ILE A 35 14.92 11.17 -10.56
N ASN A 36 13.91 11.71 -11.24
CA ASN A 36 14.09 12.69 -12.30
C ASN A 36 14.65 14.01 -11.76
N ASP A 37 14.17 14.47 -10.61
CA ASP A 37 14.57 15.73 -9.98
C ASP A 37 16.00 15.66 -9.42
N SER A 38 16.49 14.45 -9.07
CA SER A 38 17.87 14.24 -8.60
C SER A 38 18.95 14.46 -9.67
N GLY A 39 18.57 14.53 -10.95
CA GLY A 39 19.51 14.64 -12.07
C GLY A 39 20.30 13.36 -12.40
N VAL A 40 20.14 12.29 -11.63
CA VAL A 40 20.83 10.99 -11.85
C VAL A 40 20.45 10.39 -13.20
N SER A 41 19.21 10.55 -13.65
CA SER A 41 18.74 10.05 -14.94
C SER A 41 19.44 10.72 -16.14
N GLY A 42 19.99 11.91 -15.97
CA GLY A 42 20.76 12.62 -17.00
C GLY A 42 22.18 12.07 -17.22
N LEU A 43 22.69 11.24 -16.31
CA LEU A 43 24.01 10.64 -16.41
C LEU A 43 23.93 9.26 -17.08
N PRO A 44 24.79 8.91 -18.06
CA PRO A 44 24.76 7.59 -18.73
C PRO A 44 24.84 6.39 -17.77
N ILE A 45 25.63 6.53 -16.69
CA ILE A 45 25.73 5.52 -15.64
C ILE A 45 24.45 5.44 -14.79
N GLY A 46 23.83 6.59 -14.50
CA GLY A 46 22.57 6.67 -13.75
C GLY A 46 21.40 6.10 -14.54
N ALA A 47 21.30 6.40 -15.83
CA ALA A 47 20.29 5.81 -16.72
C ALA A 47 20.43 4.27 -16.79
N THR A 48 21.67 3.77 -16.90
CA THR A 48 21.93 2.32 -16.90
C THR A 48 21.55 1.68 -15.56
N PHE A 49 21.89 2.32 -14.45
CA PHE A 49 21.53 1.85 -13.11
C PHE A 49 20.01 1.81 -12.91
N LEU A 50 19.30 2.87 -13.28
CA LEU A 50 17.84 2.95 -13.18
C LEU A 50 17.14 1.91 -14.07
N SER A 51 17.65 1.65 -15.28
CA SER A 51 17.08 0.61 -16.14
C SER A 51 17.19 -0.80 -15.54
N ARG A 52 18.21 -1.04 -14.70
CA ARG A 52 18.48 -2.36 -14.12
C ARG A 52 17.83 -2.56 -12.76
N TYR A 53 17.72 -1.51 -11.95
CA TYR A 53 17.21 -1.59 -10.58
C TYR A 53 15.84 -0.92 -10.40
N GLY A 54 15.35 -0.19 -11.40
CA GLY A 54 14.02 0.41 -11.38
C GLY A 54 12.89 -0.64 -11.37
N GLU A 55 13.09 -1.79 -12.00
CA GLU A 55 12.13 -2.89 -11.93
C GLU A 55 12.01 -3.47 -10.51
N ASP A 56 13.13 -3.53 -9.77
CA ASP A 56 13.14 -4.01 -8.38
C ASP A 56 12.40 -3.06 -7.42
N MET A 57 12.39 -1.75 -7.72
CA MET A 57 11.71 -0.73 -6.92
C MET A 57 10.21 -1.00 -6.78
N SER A 58 9.55 -1.33 -7.88
CA SER A 58 8.09 -1.55 -7.93
C SER A 58 7.67 -2.95 -7.45
N ARG A 59 8.63 -3.86 -7.22
CA ARG A 59 8.36 -5.27 -6.93
C ARG A 59 7.67 -5.51 -5.58
N SER A 60 7.93 -4.67 -4.59
CA SER A 60 7.35 -4.82 -3.26
C SER A 60 7.26 -3.50 -2.50
N TRP A 61 6.45 -3.48 -1.43
CA TRP A 61 6.37 -2.33 -0.54
C TRP A 61 7.65 -2.07 0.23
N ASP A 62 8.36 -3.13 0.64
CA ASP A 62 9.66 -2.98 1.31
C ASP A 62 10.70 -2.34 0.39
N ALA A 63 10.76 -2.77 -0.88
CA ALA A 63 11.65 -2.17 -1.88
C ALA A 63 11.35 -0.68 -2.10
N ARG A 64 10.07 -0.28 -2.20
CA ARG A 64 9.68 1.14 -2.28
C ARG A 64 10.17 1.93 -1.08
N TYR A 65 10.01 1.40 0.14
CA TYR A 65 10.46 2.08 1.35
C TYR A 65 11.98 2.19 1.45
N GLU A 66 12.72 1.18 1.01
CA GLU A 66 14.20 1.21 0.94
C GLU A 66 14.67 2.27 -0.04
N TRP A 67 14.08 2.36 -1.23
CA TRP A 67 14.39 3.42 -2.19
C TRP A 67 14.10 4.82 -1.64
N LEU A 68 12.96 5.00 -0.97
CA LEU A 68 12.61 6.27 -0.34
C LEU A 68 13.61 6.66 0.75
N SER A 69 13.97 5.74 1.65
CA SER A 69 14.85 6.06 2.76
C SER A 69 16.29 6.22 2.34
N ASP A 70 16.80 5.30 1.54
CA ASP A 70 18.23 5.19 1.26
C ASP A 70 18.62 6.05 0.05
N GLY A 71 17.72 6.19 -0.93
CA GLY A 71 17.93 7.03 -2.11
C GLY A 71 17.63 8.51 -1.86
N PHE A 72 16.60 8.81 -1.05
CA PHE A 72 16.06 10.17 -0.92
C PHE A 72 15.91 10.65 0.52
N GLY A 73 16.29 9.87 1.53
CA GLY A 73 16.15 10.28 2.93
C GLY A 73 14.71 10.37 3.44
N VAL A 74 13.72 9.93 2.66
CA VAL A 74 12.29 9.98 2.99
C VAL A 74 11.94 8.82 3.93
N LYS A 75 11.72 9.15 5.21
CA LYS A 75 11.45 8.16 6.27
C LYS A 75 9.95 7.93 6.47
N VAL A 76 9.42 6.91 5.82
CA VAL A 76 8.01 6.49 5.93
C VAL A 76 7.83 5.24 6.80
N LYS A 77 8.78 4.30 6.72
CA LYS A 77 8.71 3.00 7.40
C LYS A 77 8.66 3.17 8.92
N GLY A 78 7.74 2.46 9.56
CA GLY A 78 7.55 2.49 11.02
C GLY A 78 6.63 3.59 11.52
N ALA A 79 6.28 4.58 10.69
CA ALA A 79 5.29 5.58 11.06
C ALA A 79 3.89 4.97 11.18
N LYS A 80 3.03 5.54 12.04
CA LYS A 80 1.68 5.00 12.28
C LYS A 80 0.85 4.88 11.00
N PHE A 81 0.86 5.90 10.14
CA PHE A 81 0.11 5.88 8.89
C PHE A 81 0.57 4.75 7.95
N GLN A 82 1.88 4.45 7.93
CA GLN A 82 2.45 3.34 7.18
C GLN A 82 2.02 1.99 7.74
N GLN A 83 2.02 1.83 9.07
CA GLN A 83 1.56 0.61 9.72
C GLN A 83 0.06 0.38 9.48
N ASP A 84 -0.77 1.42 9.61
CA ASP A 84 -2.21 1.33 9.35
C ASP A 84 -2.46 0.94 7.87
N PHE A 85 -1.75 1.56 6.93
CA PHE A 85 -1.85 1.21 5.51
C PHE A 85 -1.32 -0.19 5.18
N HIS A 86 -0.31 -0.67 5.90
CA HIS A 86 0.16 -2.05 5.78
C HIS A 86 -0.94 -3.07 6.08
N ALA A 87 -1.86 -2.79 7.02
CA ALA A 87 -3.00 -3.64 7.28
C ALA A 87 -3.95 -3.74 6.05
N VAL A 88 -4.10 -2.65 5.29
CA VAL A 88 -4.88 -2.62 4.05
C VAL A 88 -4.22 -3.46 2.96
N ILE A 89 -2.89 -3.35 2.82
CA ILE A 89 -2.10 -4.18 1.89
C ILE A 89 -2.28 -5.67 2.22
N GLU A 90 -2.23 -6.05 3.49
CA GLU A 90 -2.41 -7.44 3.91
C GLU A 90 -3.83 -7.95 3.67
N CYS A 91 -4.86 -7.09 3.78
CA CYS A 91 -6.22 -7.42 3.35
C CYS A 91 -6.29 -7.67 1.83
N ARG A 92 -5.70 -6.78 1.02
CA ARG A 92 -5.61 -6.94 -0.44
C ARG A 92 -4.90 -8.24 -0.82
N ASN A 93 -3.83 -8.61 -0.10
CA ASN A 93 -3.14 -9.88 -0.32
C ASN A 93 -4.02 -11.10 -0.01
N ALA A 94 -4.83 -11.03 1.04
CA ALA A 94 -5.81 -12.08 1.36
C ALA A 94 -6.89 -12.21 0.27
N ILE A 95 -7.38 -11.10 -0.27
CA ILE A 95 -8.36 -11.09 -1.36
C ILE A 95 -7.75 -11.67 -2.63
N VAL A 96 -6.66 -11.07 -3.13
CA VAL A 96 -6.09 -11.38 -4.46
C VAL A 96 -5.39 -12.74 -4.50
N HIS A 97 -4.67 -13.11 -3.43
CA HIS A 97 -3.85 -14.33 -3.43
C HIS A 97 -4.41 -15.44 -2.56
N GLY A 98 -5.32 -15.11 -1.65
CA GLY A 98 -5.93 -16.07 -0.73
C GLY A 98 -7.42 -16.32 -1.00
N SER A 99 -8.02 -15.70 -2.03
CA SER A 99 -9.46 -15.82 -2.30
C SER A 99 -10.31 -15.47 -1.05
N GLY A 100 -9.98 -14.34 -0.41
CA GLY A 100 -10.61 -13.89 0.83
C GLY A 100 -10.06 -14.55 2.11
N ASN A 101 -9.10 -15.47 1.98
CA ASN A 101 -8.43 -16.10 3.12
C ASN A 101 -7.03 -15.54 3.35
N LEU A 102 -6.56 -15.60 4.59
CA LEU A 102 -5.18 -15.32 4.93
C LEU A 102 -4.24 -16.32 4.23
N THR A 103 -3.26 -15.77 3.52
CA THR A 103 -2.27 -16.52 2.75
C THR A 103 -1.40 -17.41 3.64
N LYS A 104 -0.71 -18.39 3.05
CA LYS A 104 0.28 -19.21 3.77
C LYS A 104 1.36 -18.34 4.43
N ARG A 105 1.81 -17.28 3.74
CA ARG A 105 2.79 -16.31 4.25
C ARG A 105 2.30 -15.63 5.52
N GLN A 106 1.07 -15.14 5.52
CA GLN A 106 0.44 -14.49 6.68
C GLN A 106 0.26 -15.43 7.89
N ARG A 107 0.13 -16.73 7.64
CA ARG A 107 -0.04 -17.77 8.66
C ARG A 107 1.26 -18.44 9.11
N SER A 108 2.40 -18.04 8.54
CA SER A 108 3.69 -18.70 8.76
C SER A 108 4.19 -18.67 10.21
N SER A 109 3.77 -17.67 10.99
CA SER A 109 4.12 -17.53 12.40
C SER A 109 2.87 -17.18 13.20
N PHE A 110 2.57 -17.98 14.23
CA PHE A 110 1.36 -17.78 15.04
C PHE A 110 1.33 -16.39 15.72
N GLY A 111 2.46 -15.93 16.26
CA GLY A 111 2.55 -14.59 16.86
C GLY A 111 2.26 -13.47 15.85
N LYS A 112 2.87 -13.54 14.66
CA LYS A 112 2.64 -12.57 13.58
C LYS A 112 1.19 -12.63 13.08
N PHE A 113 0.62 -13.82 12.98
CA PHE A 113 -0.77 -14.03 12.61
C PHE A 113 -1.74 -13.36 13.58
N ILE A 114 -1.56 -13.56 14.90
CA ILE A 114 -2.42 -12.92 15.91
C ILE A 114 -2.30 -11.40 15.89
N GLN A 115 -1.08 -10.88 15.72
CA GLN A 115 -0.86 -9.44 15.60
C GLN A 115 -1.51 -8.87 14.34
N LEU A 116 -1.30 -9.51 13.19
CA LEU A 116 -1.89 -9.10 11.92
C LEU A 116 -3.42 -9.09 11.99
N ARG A 117 -4.02 -10.15 12.55
CA ARG A 117 -5.47 -10.21 12.79
C ARG A 117 -5.97 -9.02 13.59
N LYS A 118 -5.38 -8.76 14.76
CA LYS A 118 -5.77 -7.63 15.62
C LYS A 118 -5.63 -6.29 14.91
N GLN A 119 -4.60 -6.15 14.09
CA GLN A 119 -4.35 -4.93 13.32
C GLN A 119 -5.40 -4.75 12.21
N MET A 120 -5.72 -5.79 11.45
CA MET A 120 -6.77 -5.73 10.42
C MET A 120 -8.14 -5.43 11.03
N GLU A 121 -8.50 -6.13 12.11
CA GLU A 121 -9.77 -5.92 12.83
C GLU A 121 -9.85 -4.49 13.39
N SER A 122 -8.77 -3.94 13.94
CA SER A 122 -8.79 -2.58 14.53
C SER A 122 -8.74 -1.45 13.51
N VAL A 123 -8.00 -1.62 12.41
CA VAL A 123 -7.81 -0.57 11.39
C VAL A 123 -8.94 -0.55 10.36
N LEU A 124 -9.34 -1.73 9.86
CA LEU A 124 -10.33 -1.86 8.80
C LEU A 124 -11.70 -2.29 9.31
N ASN A 125 -11.87 -2.65 10.58
CA ASN A 125 -13.14 -3.21 11.07
C ASN A 125 -13.61 -4.43 10.24
N VAL A 126 -12.67 -5.26 9.81
CA VAL A 126 -12.97 -6.58 9.22
C VAL A 126 -13.21 -7.59 10.34
N ARG A 127 -13.81 -8.74 10.01
CA ARG A 127 -13.87 -9.88 10.94
C ARG A 127 -13.00 -11.01 10.40
N VAL A 128 -12.17 -11.61 11.25
CA VAL A 128 -11.35 -12.76 10.87
C VAL A 128 -11.85 -14.01 11.59
N HIS A 129 -12.27 -15.03 10.84
CA HIS A 129 -12.78 -16.30 11.36
C HIS A 129 -11.88 -17.44 10.90
N GLY A 130 -11.02 -17.91 11.81
CA GLY A 130 -9.93 -18.82 11.44
C GLY A 130 -8.99 -18.14 10.47
N THR A 131 -9.11 -18.49 9.18
CA THR A 131 -8.33 -17.89 8.09
C THR A 131 -9.15 -17.01 7.16
N GLU A 132 -10.47 -17.06 7.24
CA GLU A 132 -11.37 -16.29 6.38
C GLU A 132 -11.49 -14.85 6.87
N VAL A 133 -11.48 -13.90 5.94
CA VAL A 133 -11.64 -12.48 6.22
C VAL A 133 -12.96 -12.00 5.63
N SER A 134 -13.87 -11.54 6.48
CA SER A 134 -15.16 -10.99 6.06
C SER A 134 -15.08 -9.47 5.96
N PHE A 135 -15.47 -8.95 4.79
CA PHE A 135 -15.48 -7.52 4.50
C PHE A 135 -16.90 -6.96 4.55
N SER A 136 -17.00 -5.70 4.92
CA SER A 136 -18.26 -4.95 4.93
C SER A 136 -18.08 -3.60 4.25
N VAL A 137 -19.17 -2.87 4.03
CA VAL A 137 -19.12 -1.49 3.55
C VAL A 137 -18.24 -0.60 4.44
N ASP A 138 -18.26 -0.83 5.76
CA ASP A 138 -17.40 -0.08 6.69
C ASP A 138 -15.92 -0.41 6.52
N SER A 139 -15.61 -1.65 6.13
CA SER A 139 -14.23 -2.05 5.80
C SER A 139 -13.70 -1.33 4.57
N ALA A 140 -14.53 -1.21 3.53
CA ALA A 140 -14.18 -0.43 2.34
C ALA A 140 -13.99 1.07 2.66
N ARG A 141 -14.90 1.66 3.45
CA ARG A 141 -14.77 3.07 3.89
C ARG A 141 -13.49 3.31 4.70
N ASN A 142 -13.16 2.39 5.61
CA ASN A 142 -11.94 2.50 6.40
C ASN A 142 -10.68 2.33 5.54
N ALA A 143 -10.68 1.42 4.57
CA ALA A 143 -9.58 1.27 3.63
C ALA A 143 -9.31 2.57 2.85
N LEU A 144 -10.36 3.20 2.32
CA LEU A 144 -10.24 4.49 1.63
C LEU A 144 -9.71 5.58 2.56
N ARG A 145 -10.24 5.69 3.79
CA ARG A 145 -9.78 6.66 4.79
C ARG A 145 -8.30 6.48 5.11
N VAL A 146 -7.85 5.24 5.31
CA VAL A 146 -6.46 4.91 5.62
C VAL A 146 -5.55 5.18 4.42
N ALA A 147 -5.98 4.82 3.21
CA ALA A 147 -5.26 5.12 1.97
C ALA A 147 -5.09 6.62 1.76
N SER A 148 -6.16 7.41 1.92
CA SER A 148 -6.09 8.88 1.80
C SER A 148 -5.18 9.49 2.87
N ALA A 149 -5.26 9.04 4.12
CA ALA A 149 -4.39 9.51 5.19
C ALA A 149 -2.91 9.15 4.93
N PHE A 150 -2.65 7.95 4.40
CA PHE A 150 -1.32 7.54 3.98
C PHE A 150 -0.76 8.48 2.91
N VAL A 151 -1.52 8.74 1.84
CA VAL A 151 -1.09 9.64 0.75
C VAL A 151 -0.76 11.03 1.28
N GLN A 152 -1.62 11.62 2.11
CA GLN A 152 -1.38 12.96 2.68
C GLN A 152 -0.10 13.02 3.53
N CYS A 153 0.11 12.04 4.40
CA CYS A 153 1.32 11.97 5.24
C CYS A 153 2.56 11.66 4.42
N PHE A 154 2.44 10.79 3.41
CA PHE A 154 3.49 10.45 2.48
C PHE A 154 3.93 11.68 1.68
N ASP A 155 3.00 12.41 1.07
CA ASP A 155 3.29 13.63 0.32
C ASP A 155 3.96 14.69 1.21
N SER A 156 3.51 14.81 2.46
CA SER A 156 4.15 15.70 3.43
C SER A 156 5.60 15.29 3.73
N ALA A 157 5.86 13.98 3.83
CA ALA A 157 7.21 13.47 4.05
C ALA A 157 8.12 13.69 2.83
N VAL A 158 7.59 13.51 1.61
CA VAL A 158 8.31 13.75 0.36
C VAL A 158 8.62 15.24 0.18
N HIS A 159 7.63 16.13 0.31
CA HIS A 159 7.83 17.58 0.19
C HIS A 159 8.68 18.16 1.33
N GLY A 160 8.67 17.53 2.51
CA GLY A 160 9.55 17.92 3.61
C GLY A 160 11.03 17.76 3.29
N VAL A 161 11.39 16.83 2.40
CA VAL A 161 12.76 16.61 1.95
C VAL A 161 13.15 17.59 0.85
N THR A 162 12.26 17.85 -0.12
CA THR A 162 12.56 18.76 -1.25
C THR A 162 12.82 20.22 -0.84
N ASN A 163 12.43 20.61 0.37
CA ASN A 163 12.64 21.97 0.91
C ASN A 163 13.93 22.14 1.72
N LEU A 164 14.76 21.10 1.89
CA LEU A 164 15.99 21.17 2.69
C LEU A 164 17.25 21.47 1.87
N ASP A 165 17.16 21.53 0.55
CA ASP A 165 18.29 21.75 -0.35
C ASP A 165 18.09 22.96 -1.27
N TYR A 166 18.02 24.17 -0.68
CA TYR A 166 18.35 25.45 -1.35
C TYR A 166 18.86 26.49 -0.35
#